data_AF-A0A7X5SCH0-F1
#
_entry.id   AF-A0A7X5SCH0-F1
#
_cell.length_a   1.000
_cell.length_b   1.000
_cell.length_c   1.000
_cell.angle_alpha   90.00
_cell.angle_beta   90.00
_cell.angle_gamma   90.00
#
_symmetry.space_group_name_H-M   'P 1'
#
loop_
_entity.id
_entity.type
_entity.pdbx_description
1 polymer ?
#
loop_
_entity_poly.entity_id
_entity_poly.type
_entity_poly.pdbx_seq_one_letter_code
_entity_poly.pdbx_strand_id
1 'polypeptide(L)'
;IYGESLERTYFDESVFPGLMPNLRALATEAVDVRNLTSTEGSGWTIAGMVASMCGVPLTTAPGDENSMDRMGMFLPEARCLGDY
;
A
#
# COMPACT_ATOMS: atom_id res chain seq x y z
N ILE A 1 -3.78 -4.32 7.92
CA ILE A 1 -3.25 -3.02 8.44
C ILE A 1 -2.45 -2.40 7.32
N TYR A 2 -2.56 -1.08 7.13
CA TYR A 2 -1.79 -0.33 6.13
C TYR A 2 -0.84 0.65 6.81
N GLY A 3 0.42 0.67 6.39
CA GLY A 3 1.38 1.71 6.76
C GLY A 3 1.43 2.73 5.63
N GLU A 4 0.85 3.90 5.85
CA GLU A 4 0.83 4.98 4.85
C GLU A 4 2.25 5.39 4.49
N SER A 5 2.55 5.41 3.18
CA SER A 5 3.88 5.74 2.65
C SER A 5 5.04 4.91 3.24
N LEU A 6 4.76 3.72 3.80
CA LEU A 6 5.80 2.87 4.39
C LEU A 6 6.58 2.13 3.29
N GLU A 7 7.90 2.30 3.29
CA GLU A 7 8.79 1.68 2.32
C GLU A 7 9.81 0.74 2.97
N ARG A 8 10.30 -0.25 2.22
CA ARG A 8 11.32 -1.19 2.72
C ARG A 8 12.64 -0.51 3.04
N THR A 9 12.93 0.62 2.41
CA THR A 9 14.15 1.42 2.65
C THR A 9 14.25 1.88 4.10
N TYR A 10 13.13 2.08 4.81
CA TYR A 10 13.12 2.51 6.22
C TYR A 10 13.63 1.43 7.19
N PHE A 11 13.83 0.19 6.72
CA PHE A 11 14.43 -0.90 7.49
C PHE A 11 15.96 -0.97 7.33
N ASP A 12 16.55 -0.14 6.45
CA ASP A 12 17.99 -0.12 6.22
C ASP A 12 18.70 0.66 7.33
N GLU A 13 19.38 -0.05 8.23
CA GLU A 13 20.13 0.53 9.34
C GLU A 13 21.37 1.34 8.91
N SER A 14 21.85 1.18 7.67
CA SER A 14 22.96 1.98 7.15
C SER A 14 22.51 3.38 6.71
N VAL A 15 21.25 3.53 6.31
CA VAL A 15 20.65 4.79 5.87
C VAL A 15 19.79 5.43 6.97
N PHE A 16 19.02 4.61 7.70
CA PHE A 16 18.08 5.00 8.74
C PHE A 16 18.30 4.23 10.06
N PRO A 17 19.41 4.48 10.79
CA PRO A 17 19.72 3.76 12.02
C PRO A 17 18.62 3.90 13.06
N GLY A 18 18.11 2.76 13.55
CA GLY A 18 17.11 2.72 14.63
C GLY A 18 15.74 3.32 14.30
N LEU A 19 15.40 3.50 13.02
CA LEU A 19 14.13 4.11 12.61
C LEU A 19 12.92 3.19 12.87
N MET A 20 13.04 1.90 12.55
CA MET A 20 11.93 0.93 12.62
C MET A 20 12.24 -0.29 13.52
N PRO A 21 12.71 -0.11 14.77
CA PRO A 21 13.24 -1.20 15.60
C PRO A 21 12.18 -2.28 15.90
N ASN A 22 10.94 -1.86 16.18
CA ASN A 22 9.85 -2.78 16.52
C ASN A 22 9.39 -3.59 15.29
N LEU A 23 9.19 -2.92 14.14
CA LEU A 23 8.79 -3.61 12.91
C LEU A 23 9.91 -4.54 12.40
N ARG A 24 11.18 -4.15 12.57
CA ARG A 24 12.32 -4.99 12.23
C ARG A 24 12.38 -6.24 13.10
N ALA A 25 12.12 -6.14 14.40
CA ALA A 25 12.01 -7.29 15.29
C ALA A 25 10.88 -8.24 14.85
N LEU A 26 9.69 -7.69 14.60
CA LEU A 26 8.53 -8.47 14.12
C LEU A 26 8.81 -9.18 12.78
N ALA A 27 9.52 -8.54 11.86
CA ALA A 27 9.88 -9.15 10.57
C ALA A 27 10.77 -10.40 10.71
N THR A 28 11.49 -10.58 11.82
CA THR A 28 12.28 -11.81 12.08
C THR A 28 11.44 -12.99 12.57
N GLU A 29 10.22 -12.72 13.03
CA GLU A 29 9.31 -13.72 13.62
C GLU A 29 8.11 -14.03 12.71
N ALA A 30 8.05 -13.42 11.52
CA ALA A 30 6.91 -13.48 10.61
C ALA A 30 7.33 -13.83 9.17
N VAL A 31 6.33 -13.99 8.30
CA VAL A 31 6.55 -14.10 6.86
C VAL A 31 6.86 -12.71 6.29
N ASP A 32 8.16 -12.44 6.09
CA ASP A 32 8.68 -11.21 5.46
C ASP A 32 8.73 -11.36 3.93
N VAL A 33 7.70 -10.86 3.24
CA VAL A 33 7.65 -10.86 1.77
C VAL A 33 8.48 -9.68 1.23
N ARG A 34 9.47 -9.98 0.39
CA ARG A 34 10.41 -9.00 -0.18
C ARG A 34 10.21 -8.83 -1.68
N ASN A 35 10.80 -7.77 -2.22
CA ASN A 35 10.71 -7.42 -3.65
C ASN A 35 9.26 -7.22 -4.12
N LEU A 36 8.40 -6.73 -3.23
CA LEU A 36 7.05 -6.32 -3.59
C LEU A 36 7.13 -4.94 -4.27
N THR A 37 6.37 -4.76 -5.34
CA THR A 37 6.22 -3.49 -6.04
C THR A 37 4.75 -3.16 -6.20
N SER A 38 4.43 -1.87 -6.19
CA SER A 38 3.10 -1.38 -6.50
C SER A 38 2.85 -1.46 -8.00
N THR A 39 1.67 -1.92 -8.41
CA THR A 39 1.27 -1.90 -9.82
C THR A 39 1.15 -0.45 -10.31
N GLU A 40 1.33 -0.23 -11.61
CA GLU A 40 1.15 1.10 -12.20
C GLU A 40 -0.21 1.72 -11.81
N GLY A 41 -0.22 3.00 -11.45
CA GLY A 41 -1.41 3.72 -10.99
C GLY A 41 -1.83 3.44 -9.54
N SER A 42 -1.18 2.52 -8.81
CA SER A 42 -1.49 2.21 -7.40
C SER A 42 -0.66 2.97 -6.35
N GLY A 43 0.06 4.01 -6.77
CA GLY A 43 1.01 4.75 -5.93
C GLY A 43 0.38 5.70 -4.89
N TRP A 44 -0.93 5.90 -4.92
CA TRP A 44 -1.66 6.76 -3.97
C TRP A 44 -2.53 5.92 -3.02
N THR A 45 -2.85 6.48 -1.86
CA THR A 45 -3.43 5.78 -0.71
C THR A 45 -4.60 4.85 -1.05
N ILE A 46 -5.64 5.36 -1.71
CA ILE A 46 -6.83 4.53 -2.00
C ILE A 46 -6.52 3.47 -3.06
N ALA A 47 -5.73 3.79 -4.09
CA ALA A 47 -5.40 2.79 -5.10
C ALA A 47 -4.51 1.66 -4.58
N GLY A 48 -3.60 1.93 -3.63
CA GLY A 48 -2.85 0.89 -2.93
C GLY A 48 -3.77 -0.05 -2.13
N MET A 49 -4.78 0.50 -1.45
CA MET A 49 -5.79 -0.30 -0.75
C MET A 49 -6.65 -1.13 -1.71
N VAL A 50 -7.12 -0.53 -2.80
CA VAL A 50 -7.92 -1.25 -3.81
C VAL A 50 -7.10 -2.36 -4.48
N ALA A 51 -5.87 -2.08 -4.87
CA ALA A 51 -5.00 -3.08 -5.50
C ALA A 51 -4.72 -4.28 -4.58
N SER A 52 -4.48 -4.04 -3.30
CA SER A 52 -4.18 -5.09 -2.33
C SER A 52 -5.42 -5.89 -1.89
N MET A 53 -6.60 -5.27 -1.81
CA MET A 53 -7.82 -5.94 -1.38
C MET A 53 -8.58 -6.60 -2.53
N CYS A 54 -8.58 -5.99 -3.71
CA CYS A 54 -9.40 -6.43 -4.85
C CYS A 54 -8.57 -7.11 -5.95
N GLY A 55 -7.23 -7.02 -5.91
CA GLY A 55 -6.35 -7.64 -6.89
C GLY A 55 -6.36 -6.96 -8.27
N VAL A 56 -6.89 -5.74 -8.36
CA VAL A 56 -6.99 -4.96 -9.60
C VAL A 56 -6.54 -3.51 -9.37
N PRO A 57 -5.86 -2.86 -10.33
CA PRO A 57 -5.40 -1.49 -10.16
C PRO A 57 -6.57 -0.51 -10.21
N LEU A 58 -6.45 0.60 -9.47
CA LEU A 58 -7.32 1.77 -9.58
C LEU A 58 -6.52 2.92 -10.19
N THR A 59 -6.70 3.16 -11.49
CA THR A 59 -5.96 4.18 -12.23
C THR A 59 -6.79 5.46 -12.39
N THR A 60 -6.18 6.61 -12.20
CA THR A 60 -6.71 7.93 -12.57
C THR A 60 -5.85 8.54 -13.66
N ALA A 61 -6.35 9.58 -14.35
CA ALA A 61 -5.47 10.38 -15.20
C ALA A 61 -4.36 11.03 -14.34
N PRO A 62 -3.14 11.21 -14.87
CA PRO A 62 -2.04 11.81 -14.12
C PRO A 62 -2.42 13.20 -13.57
N GLY A 63 -2.32 13.39 -12.25
CA GLY A 63 -2.66 14.65 -11.59
C GLY A 63 -4.10 14.77 -11.11
N ASP A 64 -4.96 13.79 -11.42
CA ASP A 64 -6.36 13.74 -10.97
C ASP A 64 -6.55 12.87 -9.71
N GLU A 65 -5.47 12.38 -9.08
CA GLU A 65 -5.56 11.51 -7.89
C GLU A 65 -6.31 12.22 -6.75
N ASN A 66 -6.09 13.52 -6.60
CA ASN A 66 -6.76 14.37 -5.60
C ASN A 66 -8.18 14.79 -6.01
N SER A 67 -8.57 14.57 -7.27
CA SER A 67 -9.91 14.91 -7.80
C SER A 67 -10.97 13.87 -7.42
N MET A 68 -10.57 12.81 -6.71
CA MET A 68 -11.42 11.71 -6.29
C MET A 68 -12.02 11.92 -4.89
N ASP A 69 -11.80 13.09 -4.28
CA ASP A 69 -12.30 13.48 -2.95
C ASP A 69 -13.82 13.40 -2.82
N ARG A 70 -14.54 13.55 -3.92
CA ARG A 70 -16.01 13.48 -3.97
C ARG A 70 -16.58 12.08 -4.21
N MET A 71 -15.72 11.08 -4.39
CA MET A 71 -16.18 9.71 -4.61
C MET A 71 -16.55 9.05 -3.29
N GLY A 72 -17.80 8.61 -3.18
CA GLY A 72 -18.28 7.87 -2.01
C GLY A 72 -17.87 6.40 -2.00
N MET A 73 -17.51 5.83 -3.15
CA MET A 73 -17.09 4.43 -3.29
C MET A 73 -16.06 4.28 -4.40
N PHE A 74 -15.16 3.30 -4.26
CA PHE A 74 -14.13 2.98 -5.25
C PHE A 74 -14.31 1.53 -5.69
N LEU A 75 -14.42 1.31 -7.01
CA LEU A 75 -14.77 0.00 -7.62
C LEU A 75 -15.98 -0.70 -6.95
N PRO A 76 -17.16 -0.06 -6.88
CA PRO A 76 -18.31 -0.60 -6.15
C PRO A 76 -18.87 -1.94 -6.70
N GLU A 77 -18.48 -2.34 -7.91
CA GLU A 77 -18.88 -3.61 -8.51
C GLU A 77 -17.82 -4.72 -8.35
N ALA A 78 -16.63 -4.39 -7.81
CA ALA A 78 -15.61 -5.39 -7.52
C ALA A 78 -15.95 -6.15 -6.24
N ARG A 79 -15.58 -7.44 -6.20
CA ARG A 79 -15.64 -8.26 -5.00
C ARG A 79 -14.23 -8.45 -4.44
N CYS A 80 -13.98 -7.87 -3.29
CA CYS A 80 -12.66 -7.75 -2.68
C CYS A 80 -12.53 -8.67 -1.46
N LEU A 81 -11.30 -8.84 -0.98
CA LEU A 81 -10.97 -9.70 0.17
C LEU A 81 -11.73 -9.29 1.45
N GLY A 82 -12.02 -8.01 1.61
CA GLY A 82 -12.67 -7.44 2.80
C GLY A 82 -14.20 -7.51 2.79
N ASP A 83 -14.81 -8.04 1.72
CA ASP A 83 -16.28 -8.12 1.60
C ASP A 83 -16.87 -9.37 2.29
N TYR A 84 -16.05 -10.15 2.98
CA TYR A 84 -16.41 -11.39 3.68
C TYR A 84 -16.28 -11.24 5.19
#